data_AF-A0A7V5WER4-F1
#
_entry.id   AF-A0A7V5WER4-F1
#
_cell.length_a   1.000
_cell.length_b   1.000
_cell.length_c   1.000
_cell.angle_alpha   90.00
_cell.angle_beta   90.00
_cell.angle_gamma   90.00
#
_symmetry.space_group_name_H-M   'P 1'
#
loop_
_entity.id
_entity.type
_entity.pdbx_description
1 polymer ?
#
loop_
_entity_poly.entity_id
_entity_poly.type
_entity_poly.pdbx_seq_one_letter_code
_entity_poly.pdbx_strand_id
1 'polypeptide(L)' 'NTVLLGALSTRLDVEPEIWLAVISRRVPPKYVELNRQAFQEGRSLA' A
#
# COMPACT_ATOMS: atom_id res chain seq x y z
N ASN A 1 -4.77 -5.95 -6.02
CA ASN A 1 -3.94 -6.63 -5.00
C ASN A 1 -3.45 -5.69 -3.89
N THR A 2 -3.25 -4.40 -4.17
CA THR A 2 -2.69 -3.44 -3.21
C THR A 2 -3.50 -3.25 -1.92
N VAL A 3 -4.82 -3.41 -1.98
CA VAL A 3 -5.69 -3.46 -0.78
C VAL A 3 -5.29 -4.59 0.16
N LEU A 4 -5.03 -5.80 -0.35
CA LEU A 4 -4.59 -6.93 0.47
C LEU A 4 -3.20 -6.69 1.09
N LEU A 5 -2.31 -6.00 0.37
CA LEU A 5 -1.01 -5.60 0.92
C LEU A 5 -1.17 -4.61 2.08
N GLY A 6 -2.14 -3.69 1.98
CA GLY A 6 -2.54 -2.82 3.09
C GLY A 6 -2.96 -3.63 4.32
N ALA A 7 -3.91 -4.55 4.15
CA ALA A 7 -4.39 -5.38 5.24
C ALA A 7 -3.31 -6.29 5.86
N LEU A 8 -2.33 -6.73 5.07
CA LEU A 8 -1.20 -7.52 5.57
C LEU A 8 -0.20 -6.65 6.36
N SER A 9 0.01 -5.41 5.93
CA SER A 9 1.00 -4.51 6.55
C SER A 9 0.70 -4.18 8.02
N THR A 10 -0.55 -4.32 8.49
CA THR A 10 -0.91 -4.13 9.90
C THR A 10 -0.43 -5.26 10.81
N ARG A 11 0.01 -6.39 10.23
CA ARG A 11 0.49 -7.57 10.95
C ARG A 11 2.01 -7.75 10.89
N LEU A 12 2.71 -6.85 10.19
CA LEU A 12 4.16 -6.89 10.01
C LEU A 12 4.77 -5.63 10.61
N ASP A 13 5.93 -5.78 11.24
CA ASP A 13 6.68 -4.65 11.83
C ASP A 13 7.50 -3.93 10.75
N VAL A 14 6.80 -3.28 9.82
CA VAL A 14 7.37 -2.51 8.71
C VAL A 14 6.61 -1.20 8.59
N GLU A 15 7.33 -0.09 8.59
CA GLU A 15 6.73 1.23 8.48
C GLU A 15 5.91 1.39 7.18
N PRO A 16 4.70 1.96 7.22
CA PRO A 16 3.85 2.18 6.05
C PRO A 16 4.52 2.99 4.94
N GLU A 17 5.41 3.91 5.29
CA GLU A 17 6.17 4.74 4.35
C GLU A 17 7.04 3.88 3.43
N ILE A 18 7.60 2.78 3.94
CA ILE A 18 8.39 1.81 3.16
C ILE A 18 7.50 1.12 2.13
N TRP A 19 6.29 0.68 2.53
CA TRP A 19 5.32 0.09 1.61
C TRP A 19 4.93 1.07 0.50
N LEU A 20 4.57 2.30 0.87
CA LEU A 20 4.17 3.35 -0.07
C LEU A 20 5.29 3.69 -1.07
N ALA A 21 6.55 3.71 -0.62
CA ALA A 21 7.71 3.93 -1.48
C ALA A 21 7.88 2.79 -2.51
N VAL A 22 7.74 1.53 -2.09
CA VAL A 22 7.84 0.38 -3.00
C VAL A 22 6.67 0.35 -3.99
N ILE A 23 5.44 0.58 -3.52
CA ILE A 23 4.24 0.64 -4.36
C ILE A 23 4.43 1.68 -5.46
N SER A 24 4.86 2.89 -5.10
CA SER A 24 5.05 4.00 -6.04
C SER A 24 6.11 3.72 -7.12
N ARG A 25 7.10 2.87 -6.82
CA ARG A 25 8.15 2.44 -7.76
C ARG A 25 7.74 1.26 -8.64
N ARG A 26 6.76 0.46 -8.20
CA ARG A 26 6.37 -0.81 -8.86
C ARG A 26 5.17 -0.66 -9.79
N VAL A 27 4.33 0.35 -9.59
CA VAL A 27 3.14 0.57 -10.44
C VAL A 27 3.42 1.61 -11.53
N PRO A 28 2.73 1.56 -12.68
CA PRO A 28 2.84 2.62 -13.68
C PRO A 28 2.53 4.00 -13.09
N PRO A 29 3.23 5.08 -13.50
CA PRO A 29 3.10 6.40 -12.89
C PRO A 29 1.66 6.91 -12.76
N LYS A 30 0.82 6.68 -13.78
CA LYS A 30 -0.59 7.06 -13.79
C LYS A 30 -1.47 6.37 -12.73
N TYR A 31 -0.98 5.30 -12.09
CA TYR A 31 -1.71 4.53 -11.08
C TYR A 31 -1.09 4.63 -9.69
N VAL A 32 -0.05 5.44 -9.49
CA VAL A 32 0.62 5.59 -8.19
C VAL A 32 -0.38 6.01 -7.12
N GLU A 33 -1.12 7.09 -7.36
CA GLU A 33 -2.03 7.63 -6.34
C GLU A 33 -3.19 6.67 -6.04
N LEU A 34 -3.79 6.07 -7.06
CA LEU A 34 -4.84 5.06 -6.90
C LEU A 34 -4.35 3.87 -6.05
N ASN A 35 -3.11 3.42 -6.24
CA ASN A 35 -2.56 2.31 -5.48
C ASN A 35 -2.16 2.70 -4.05
N ARG A 36 -1.70 3.94 -3.83
CA ARG A 36 -1.44 4.46 -2.48
C ARG A 36 -2.73 4.52 -1.66
N GLN A 37 -3.82 5.01 -2.26
CA GLN A 37 -5.14 5.01 -1.64
C GLN A 37 -5.62 3.57 -1.36
N ALA A 38 -5.53 2.67 -2.33
CA ALA A 38 -5.89 1.27 -2.15
C ALA A 38 -5.11 0.59 -1.01
N PHE A 39 -3.82 0.89 -0.84
CA PHE A 39 -3.02 0.40 0.29
C PHE A 39 -3.54 0.94 1.63
N GLN A 40 -3.82 2.24 1.71
CA GLN A 40 -4.33 2.88 2.92
C GLN A 40 -5.69 2.34 3.31
N GLU A 41 -6.62 2.19 2.37
CA GLU A 41 -7.92 1.54 2.57
C GLU A 41 -7.75 0.12 3.10
N GLY A 42 -6.83 -0.64 2.51
CA GLY A 42 -6.47 -1.98 2.99
C GLY A 42 -6.01 -2.00 4.44
N ARG A 43 -5.22 -1.01 4.88
CA ARG A 43 -4.80 -0.90 6.29
C ARG A 43 -5.95 -0.54 7.22
N SER A 44 -6.86 0.34 6.79
CA SER A 44 -8.00 0.79 7.61
C SER A 44 -9.04 -0.30 7.84
N LEU A 45 -9.10 -1.33 6.98
CA LEU A 45 -10.04 -2.45 7.05
C LEU A 45 -9.55 -3.62 7.93
N ALA A 46 -8.30 -3.62 8.39
CA ALA A 46 -7.64 -4.75 9.04
C ALA A 46 -7.33 -4.48 10.51
#